data_AF-A0A6M1ZG78-F1
#
_entry.id   AF-A0A6M1ZG78-F1
#
_cell.length_a   1.000
_cell.length_b   1.000
_cell.length_c   1.000
_cell.angle_alpha   90.00
_cell.angle_beta   90.00
_cell.angle_gamma   90.00
#
_symmetry.space_group_name_H-M   'P 1'
#
loop_
_entity.id
_entity.type
_entity.pdbx_description
1 polymer ?
#
loop_
_entity_poly.entity_id
_entity_poly.type
_entity_poly.pdbx_seq_one_letter_code
_entity_poly.pdbx_strand_id
1 'polypeptide(L)'
;MSKYFFILLVFLTGCSGLEESERSRLRKMNAKGEFIYRSAEEKSYVTAPPEKRERASYPWEEGLVAGQFKITKDFFRCRGSLRSEPLVSQTGEHLFDCGGGEQHSLPLKEGKEFIHPVLPELLNYIQESTGKKVVITCGHRCPTHNAFCDATPFNRTSKHMIGAEVDFYVEGMEYKPEVVVDLIMEYYQKRSPHKEDEAFNTFSRWNSPSNVSIPPWYNKEIFIKIYQVSEGRDLDNDHGKPYLAIQLRWDSTTSAPVTYTWS
;
A
#
# COMPACT_ATOMS: atom_id res chain seq x y z
N MET A 1 -67.96 -17.48 -10.65
CA MET A 1 -66.66 -17.17 -10.00
C MET A 1 -66.54 -15.75 -9.42
N SER A 2 -67.46 -14.81 -9.66
CA SER A 2 -67.30 -13.40 -9.21
C SER A 2 -67.71 -13.13 -7.75
N LYS A 3 -68.61 -13.92 -7.13
CA LYS A 3 -69.15 -13.60 -5.79
C LYS A 3 -68.22 -13.91 -4.60
N TYR A 4 -67.25 -14.83 -4.77
CA TYR A 4 -66.30 -15.18 -3.70
C TYR A 4 -65.07 -14.25 -3.65
N PHE A 5 -64.82 -13.50 -4.72
CA PHE A 5 -63.68 -12.57 -4.80
C PHE A 5 -63.86 -11.35 -3.88
N PHE A 6 -65.11 -10.89 -3.71
CA PHE A 6 -65.44 -9.77 -2.84
C PHE A 6 -65.24 -10.11 -1.34
N ILE A 7 -65.50 -11.37 -0.96
CA ILE A 7 -65.29 -11.84 0.42
C ILE A 7 -63.78 -11.93 0.71
N LEU A 8 -62.96 -12.38 -0.26
CA LEU A 8 -61.50 -12.43 -0.13
C LEU A 8 -60.88 -11.04 0.08
N LEU A 9 -61.41 -10.00 -0.58
CA LEU A 9 -60.94 -8.62 -0.43
C LEU A 9 -61.21 -8.02 0.96
N VAL A 10 -62.29 -8.41 1.63
CA VAL A 10 -62.62 -7.94 2.99
C VAL A 10 -61.70 -8.56 4.04
N PHE A 11 -61.21 -9.78 3.82
CA PHE A 11 -60.24 -10.43 4.72
C PHE A 11 -58.81 -9.87 4.60
N LEU A 12 -58.47 -9.20 3.49
CA LEU A 12 -57.14 -8.61 3.28
C LEU A 12 -56.98 -7.19 3.87
N THR A 13 -58.06 -6.56 4.34
CA THR A 13 -58.01 -5.24 5.01
C THR A 13 -57.87 -5.33 6.53
N GLY A 14 -57.59 -6.52 7.07
CA GLY A 14 -57.45 -6.76 8.51
C GLY A 14 -56.05 -6.47 9.07
N CYS A 15 -55.94 -5.38 9.83
CA CYS A 15 -55.14 -5.28 11.06
C CYS A 15 -53.60 -5.13 10.98
N SER A 16 -53.09 -4.05 10.39
CA SER A 16 -51.71 -3.57 10.67
C SER A 16 -51.61 -2.17 11.29
N GLY A 17 -52.72 -1.43 11.44
CA GLY A 17 -52.71 -0.07 12.01
C GLY A 17 -53.24 0.09 13.44
N LEU A 18 -54.02 -0.88 13.93
CA LEU A 18 -54.64 -0.81 15.27
C LEU A 18 -53.61 -0.97 16.40
N GLU A 19 -52.61 -1.82 16.19
CA GLU A 19 -51.56 -2.12 17.18
C GLU A 19 -50.63 -0.92 17.42
N GLU A 20 -50.35 -0.13 16.38
CA GLU A 20 -49.54 1.09 16.48
C GLU A 20 -50.30 2.21 17.20
N SER A 21 -51.62 2.28 17.00
CA SER A 21 -52.50 3.21 17.73
C SER A 21 -52.63 2.86 19.21
N GLU A 22 -52.74 1.57 19.55
CA GLU A 22 -52.78 1.06 20.92
C GLU A 22 -51.42 1.25 21.61
N ARG A 23 -50.30 0.94 20.94
CA ARG A 23 -48.95 1.22 21.46
C ARG A 23 -48.73 2.70 21.72
N SER A 24 -49.14 3.57 20.82
CA SER A 24 -49.03 5.03 20.99
C SER A 24 -49.89 5.52 22.15
N ARG A 25 -51.11 4.99 22.28
CA ARG A 25 -52.02 5.28 23.40
C ARG A 25 -51.43 4.83 24.73
N LEU A 26 -50.92 3.60 24.81
CA LEU A 26 -50.25 3.06 26.00
C LEU A 26 -48.98 3.86 26.33
N ARG A 27 -48.19 4.27 25.34
CA ARG A 27 -47.03 5.16 25.55
C ARG A 27 -47.44 6.48 26.16
N LYS A 28 -48.53 7.10 25.69
CA LYS A 28 -49.05 8.36 26.24
C LYS A 28 -49.60 8.18 27.65
N MET A 29 -50.31 7.08 27.92
CA MET A 29 -50.82 6.77 29.26
C MET A 29 -49.70 6.45 30.27
N ASN A 30 -48.63 5.80 29.81
CA ASN A 30 -47.47 5.45 30.63
C ASN A 30 -46.40 6.54 30.68
N ALA A 31 -46.48 7.56 29.82
CA ALA A 31 -45.64 8.75 29.87
C ALA A 31 -46.05 9.61 31.07
N LYS A 32 -45.62 9.18 32.25
CA LYS A 32 -45.64 10.00 33.45
C LYS A 32 -44.48 10.98 33.34
N GLY A 33 -44.80 12.21 32.94
CA GLY A 33 -43.89 13.34 33.04
C GLY A 33 -44.26 14.15 34.28
N GLU A 34 -43.26 14.55 35.06
CA GLU A 34 -43.44 15.65 36.00
C GLU A 34 -43.05 16.94 35.30
N PHE A 35 -43.85 17.99 35.53
CA PHE A 35 -43.46 19.32 35.07
C PHE A 35 -42.24 19.76 35.87
N ILE A 36 -41.11 19.93 35.19
CA ILE A 36 -39.93 20.54 35.78
C ILE A 36 -40.20 22.05 35.84
N TYR A 37 -40.62 22.52 37.01
CA TYR A 37 -40.77 23.94 37.28
C TYR A 37 -39.41 24.50 37.65
N ARG A 38 -38.91 25.43 36.83
CA ARG A 38 -37.73 26.21 37.18
C ARG A 38 -38.10 27.22 38.26
N SER A 39 -37.31 27.26 39.33
CA SER A 39 -37.49 28.27 40.38
C SER A 39 -37.14 29.65 39.81
N ALA A 40 -37.87 30.69 40.22
CA ALA A 40 -37.50 32.06 39.90
C ALA A 40 -36.11 32.45 40.46
N GLU A 41 -35.61 31.68 41.43
CA GLU A 41 -34.30 31.84 42.07
C GLU A 41 -33.22 30.92 41.46
N GLU A 42 -33.56 30.16 40.42
CA GLU A 42 -32.63 29.24 39.76
C GLU A 42 -31.51 30.03 39.06
N LYS A 43 -30.29 29.87 39.58
CA LYS A 43 -29.10 30.48 39.00
C LYS A 43 -28.71 29.72 37.74
N SER A 44 -29.04 30.27 36.58
CA SER A 44 -28.51 29.79 35.31
C SER A 44 -27.10 30.36 35.12
N TYR A 45 -26.12 29.46 35.05
CA TYR A 45 -24.77 29.85 34.70
C TYR A 45 -24.69 30.01 33.19
N VAL A 46 -24.40 31.22 32.73
CA VAL A 46 -24.12 31.46 31.31
C VAL A 46 -22.78 30.80 31.01
N THR A 47 -22.81 29.62 30.41
CA THR A 47 -21.61 28.99 29.87
C THR A 47 -21.17 29.77 28.65
N ALA A 48 -19.87 30.02 28.53
CA ALA A 48 -19.32 30.56 27.29
C ALA A 48 -19.69 29.62 26.11
N PRO A 49 -19.91 30.17 24.90
CA PRO A 49 -20.07 29.35 23.72
C PRO A 49 -18.89 28.39 23.60
N PRO A 50 -19.12 27.11 23.27
CA PRO A 50 -18.04 26.15 23.10
C PRO A 50 -17.11 26.63 21.98
N GLU A 51 -15.84 26.81 22.28
CA GLU A 51 -14.82 27.10 21.28
C GLU A 51 -14.46 25.82 20.52
N LYS A 52 -14.38 25.91 19.19
CA LYS A 52 -13.89 24.80 18.36
C LYS A 52 -12.39 24.63 18.62
N ARG A 53 -12.03 23.67 19.47
CA ARG A 53 -10.63 23.28 19.69
C ARG A 53 -10.15 22.39 18.55
N GLU A 54 -9.07 22.79 17.88
CA GLU A 54 -8.33 21.87 17.02
C GLU A 54 -7.71 20.78 17.89
N ARG A 55 -8.06 19.52 17.59
CA ARG A 55 -7.47 18.38 18.30
C ARG A 55 -6.00 18.25 17.91
N ALA A 56 -5.15 17.88 18.87
CA ALA A 56 -3.83 17.39 18.52
C ALA A 56 -3.98 16.12 17.67
N SER A 57 -3.11 15.97 16.68
CA SER A 57 -3.00 14.74 15.90
C SER A 57 -2.64 13.57 16.80
N TYR A 58 -3.24 12.41 16.57
CA TYR A 58 -2.79 11.19 17.21
C TYR A 58 -1.44 10.74 16.63
N PRO A 59 -0.59 10.04 17.40
CA PRO A 59 0.72 9.57 16.90
C PRO A 59 0.65 8.71 15.63
N TRP A 60 -0.44 7.97 15.41
CA TRP A 60 -0.63 7.17 14.19
C TRP A 60 -1.09 8.00 12.99
N GLU A 61 -1.62 9.21 13.20
CA GLU A 61 -1.98 10.14 12.12
C GLU A 61 -0.74 10.80 11.51
N GLU A 62 0.34 10.95 12.28
CA GLU A 62 1.67 11.33 11.76
C GLU A 62 2.27 10.25 10.84
N GLY A 63 1.81 9.01 10.99
CA GLY A 63 2.19 7.88 10.16
C GLY A 63 1.43 7.79 8.83
N LEU A 64 0.60 8.78 8.48
CA LEU A 64 -0.18 8.79 7.25
C LEU A 64 0.37 9.78 6.21
N VAL A 65 0.37 9.36 4.95
CA VAL A 65 0.65 10.18 3.76
C VAL A 65 -0.58 10.10 2.87
N ALA A 66 -1.28 11.23 2.69
CA ALA A 66 -2.54 11.30 1.95
C ALA A 66 -3.59 10.25 2.38
N GLY A 67 -3.68 9.98 3.68
CA GLY A 67 -4.60 8.99 4.25
C GLY A 67 -4.14 7.53 4.15
N GLN A 68 -2.96 7.27 3.57
CA GLN A 68 -2.34 5.95 3.48
C GLN A 68 -1.22 5.80 4.50
N PHE A 69 -0.94 4.59 5.00
CA PHE A 69 0.23 4.37 5.84
C PHE A 69 1.52 4.76 5.12
N LYS A 70 2.36 5.53 5.80
CA LYS A 70 3.67 5.93 5.32
C LYS A 70 4.52 4.68 5.13
N ILE A 71 5.07 4.52 3.92
CA ILE A 71 5.97 3.43 3.59
C ILE A 71 7.29 3.66 4.32
N THR A 72 7.61 2.78 5.26
CA THR A 72 8.90 2.72 5.96
C THR A 72 9.74 1.57 5.41
N LYS A 73 10.98 1.44 5.89
CA LYS A 73 11.85 0.30 5.55
C LYS A 73 11.21 -1.07 5.84
N ASP A 74 10.30 -1.15 6.82
CA ASP A 74 9.68 -2.42 7.20
C ASP A 74 8.76 -3.00 6.13
N PHE A 75 8.22 -2.15 5.24
CA PHE A 75 7.44 -2.59 4.08
C PHE A 75 8.27 -3.36 3.05
N PHE A 76 9.60 -3.25 3.13
CA PHE A 76 10.55 -3.96 2.28
C PHE A 76 11.01 -5.27 2.93
N ARG A 77 10.45 -5.71 4.06
CA ARG A 77 10.82 -7.02 4.61
C ARG A 77 10.47 -8.13 3.63
N CYS A 78 11.27 -9.20 3.70
CA CYS A 78 11.11 -10.37 2.86
C CYS A 78 9.77 -11.06 3.09
N ARG A 79 9.24 -11.61 2.01
CA ARG A 79 7.88 -12.18 1.96
C ARG A 79 7.84 -13.69 1.86
N GLY A 80 8.99 -14.36 1.97
CA GLY A 80 9.05 -15.80 2.04
C GLY A 80 8.16 -16.38 3.13
N SER A 81 7.67 -17.59 2.87
CA SER A 81 6.72 -18.29 3.71
C SER A 81 7.12 -19.75 3.89
N LEU A 82 7.22 -20.20 5.14
CA LEU A 82 7.46 -21.63 5.46
C LEU A 82 6.31 -22.54 5.00
N ARG A 83 5.19 -21.96 4.55
CA ARG A 83 4.03 -22.70 4.01
C ARG A 83 4.10 -22.89 2.49
N SER A 84 5.06 -22.26 1.83
CA SER A 84 5.28 -22.44 0.39
C SER A 84 5.65 -23.91 0.11
N GLU A 85 5.08 -24.48 -0.95
CA GLU A 85 5.45 -25.83 -1.37
C GLU A 85 6.92 -25.85 -1.84
N PRO A 86 7.70 -26.88 -1.48
CA PRO A 86 9.09 -26.97 -1.92
C PRO A 86 9.17 -27.09 -3.45
N LEU A 87 10.06 -26.31 -4.05
CA LEU A 87 10.36 -26.41 -5.48
C LEU A 87 11.45 -27.44 -5.72
N VAL A 88 11.50 -27.99 -6.94
CA VAL A 88 12.61 -28.85 -7.37
C VAL A 88 13.48 -28.04 -8.33
N SER A 89 14.75 -27.86 -7.96
CA SER A 89 15.72 -27.16 -8.80
C SER A 89 16.03 -27.94 -10.07
N GLN A 90 16.74 -27.31 -11.01
CA GLN A 90 17.24 -28.00 -12.23
C GLN A 90 18.21 -29.15 -11.91
N THR A 91 18.84 -29.15 -10.73
CA THR A 91 19.74 -30.21 -10.26
C THR A 91 19.00 -31.33 -9.50
N GLY A 92 17.68 -31.22 -9.32
CA GLY A 92 16.87 -32.16 -8.55
C GLY A 92 16.86 -31.91 -7.03
N GLU A 93 17.45 -30.81 -6.58
CA GLU A 93 17.45 -30.44 -5.16
C GLU A 93 16.14 -29.77 -4.77
N HIS A 94 15.62 -30.10 -3.59
CA HIS A 94 14.44 -29.43 -3.03
C HIS A 94 14.84 -28.06 -2.47
N LEU A 95 14.23 -27.01 -3.02
CA LEU A 95 14.37 -25.65 -2.53
C LEU A 95 13.19 -25.35 -1.60
N PHE A 96 13.51 -24.95 -0.38
CA PHE A 96 12.55 -24.51 0.61
C PHE A 96 12.60 -22.99 0.72
N ASP A 97 11.44 -22.39 0.88
CA ASP A 97 11.33 -20.97 1.12
C ASP A 97 11.79 -20.61 2.54
N CYS A 98 12.08 -19.33 2.79
CA CYS A 98 12.35 -18.82 4.13
C CYS A 98 11.03 -18.56 4.89
N GLY A 99 11.11 -18.12 6.16
CA GLY A 99 9.94 -17.66 6.92
C GLY A 99 9.70 -16.14 6.89
N GLY A 100 10.29 -15.45 5.93
CA GLY A 100 10.07 -14.03 5.67
C GLY A 100 10.64 -13.11 6.75
N GLY A 101 10.07 -11.90 6.82
CA GLY A 101 10.52 -10.82 7.69
C GLY A 101 10.43 -11.08 9.20
N GLU A 102 9.76 -12.16 9.62
CA GLU A 102 9.72 -12.59 11.02
C GLU A 102 10.94 -13.43 11.42
N GLN A 103 11.58 -14.10 10.44
CA GLN A 103 12.71 -15.00 10.69
C GLN A 103 14.07 -14.33 10.43
N HIS A 104 14.09 -13.22 9.68
CA HIS A 104 15.34 -12.53 9.39
C HIS A 104 15.12 -11.03 9.20
N SER A 105 16.21 -10.29 9.40
CA SER A 105 16.24 -8.84 9.29
C SER A 105 16.26 -8.37 7.83
N LEU A 106 16.15 -7.05 7.65
CA LEU A 106 16.61 -6.37 6.45
C LEU A 106 18.14 -6.50 6.30
N PRO A 107 18.73 -6.17 5.13
CA PRO A 107 20.17 -6.10 4.95
C PRO A 107 20.81 -5.21 6.01
N LEU A 108 22.00 -5.59 6.48
CA LEU A 108 22.72 -4.79 7.47
C LEU A 108 23.76 -3.91 6.76
N LYS A 109 23.72 -2.61 7.05
CA LYS A 109 24.78 -1.65 6.72
C LYS A 109 25.26 -1.04 8.04
N GLU A 110 26.55 -1.18 8.34
CA GLU A 110 27.15 -0.70 9.60
C GLU A 110 26.43 -1.23 10.86
N GLY A 111 26.02 -2.51 10.83
CA GLY A 111 25.35 -3.16 11.95
C GLY A 111 23.88 -2.75 12.17
N LYS A 112 23.29 -1.98 11.26
CA LYS A 112 21.87 -1.57 11.31
C LYS A 112 21.12 -2.05 10.08
N GLU A 113 19.87 -2.43 10.29
CA GLU A 113 18.93 -2.71 9.19
C GLU A 113 18.81 -1.51 8.25
N PHE A 114 18.97 -1.79 6.96
CA PHE A 114 19.14 -0.80 5.91
C PHE A 114 18.30 -1.14 4.68
N ILE A 115 17.70 -0.09 4.13
CA ILE A 115 17.11 0.00 2.79
C ILE A 115 17.53 1.36 2.25
N HIS A 116 17.82 1.44 0.96
CA HIS A 116 18.21 2.72 0.37
C HIS A 116 17.08 3.76 0.51
N PRO A 117 17.31 4.92 1.16
CA PRO A 117 16.25 5.88 1.51
C PRO A 117 15.43 6.41 0.33
N VAL A 118 16.04 6.53 -0.85
CA VAL A 118 15.34 7.00 -2.06
C VAL A 118 14.14 6.12 -2.43
N LEU A 119 14.17 4.82 -2.11
CA LEU A 119 13.05 3.90 -2.39
C LEU A 119 11.78 4.27 -1.61
N PRO A 120 11.76 4.23 -0.25
CA PRO A 120 10.58 4.66 0.49
C PRO A 120 10.21 6.13 0.24
N GLU A 121 11.17 7.02 -0.02
CA GLU A 121 10.89 8.42 -0.37
C GLU A 121 10.08 8.54 -1.67
N LEU A 122 10.52 7.87 -2.74
CA LEU A 122 9.82 7.81 -4.03
C LEU A 122 8.42 7.22 -3.87
N LEU A 123 8.30 6.08 -3.18
CA LEU A 123 7.01 5.42 -3.02
C LEU A 123 6.03 6.27 -2.19
N ASN A 124 6.50 6.95 -1.14
CA ASN A 124 5.66 7.89 -0.39
C ASN A 124 5.26 9.10 -1.22
N TYR A 125 6.15 9.63 -2.08
CA TYR A 125 5.79 10.71 -3.00
C TYR A 125 4.69 10.29 -3.98
N ILE A 126 4.74 9.05 -4.48
CA ILE A 126 3.67 8.49 -5.32
C ILE A 126 2.36 8.38 -4.52
N GLN A 127 2.39 7.89 -3.26
CA GLN A 127 1.18 7.85 -2.42
C GLN A 127 0.60 9.25 -2.19
N GLU A 128 1.45 10.24 -1.91
CA GLU A 128 1.04 11.62 -1.68
C GLU A 128 0.40 12.23 -2.93
N SER A 129 1.02 12.04 -4.09
CA SER A 129 0.60 12.63 -5.35
C SER A 129 -0.69 11.99 -5.89
N THR A 130 -0.90 10.71 -5.62
CA THR A 130 -2.07 9.97 -6.12
C THR A 130 -3.22 9.89 -5.11
N GLY A 131 -2.93 10.04 -3.81
CA GLY A 131 -3.85 9.70 -2.73
C GLY A 131 -4.17 8.21 -2.65
N LYS A 132 -3.42 7.35 -3.35
CA LYS A 132 -3.68 5.91 -3.45
C LYS A 132 -2.58 5.11 -2.78
N LYS A 133 -2.95 3.89 -2.36
CA LYS A 133 -2.02 2.96 -1.74
C LYS A 133 -1.02 2.44 -2.77
N VAL A 134 0.26 2.50 -2.42
CA VAL A 134 1.33 1.79 -3.13
C VAL A 134 1.44 0.40 -2.51
N VAL A 135 1.26 -0.64 -3.32
CA VAL A 135 1.40 -2.03 -2.91
C VAL A 135 2.76 -2.53 -3.39
N ILE A 136 3.71 -2.62 -2.47
CA ILE A 136 4.98 -3.32 -2.70
C ILE A 136 4.66 -4.81 -2.84
N THR A 137 5.18 -5.46 -3.87
CA THR A 137 5.04 -6.90 -4.12
C THR A 137 6.31 -7.61 -3.71
N CYS A 138 7.47 -7.06 -4.05
CA CYS A 138 8.79 -7.52 -3.59
C CYS A 138 9.66 -6.35 -3.09
N GLY A 139 10.29 -6.54 -1.93
CA GLY A 139 11.23 -5.59 -1.34
C GLY A 139 12.62 -6.23 -1.20
N HIS A 140 13.04 -6.54 0.02
CA HIS A 140 14.24 -7.32 0.28
C HIS A 140 13.98 -8.81 0.11
N ARG A 141 14.89 -9.53 -0.56
CA ARG A 141 14.94 -11.01 -0.54
C ARG A 141 16.16 -11.48 0.23
N CYS A 142 15.99 -12.36 1.22
CA CYS A 142 17.16 -13.05 1.77
C CYS A 142 17.73 -14.03 0.76
N PRO A 143 19.00 -14.50 0.91
CA PRO A 143 19.59 -15.45 -0.02
C PRO A 143 18.74 -16.70 -0.26
N THR A 144 18.15 -17.26 0.80
CA THR A 144 17.28 -18.45 0.72
C THR A 144 16.04 -18.19 -0.12
N HIS A 145 15.29 -17.12 0.19
CA HIS A 145 14.09 -16.76 -0.55
C HIS A 145 14.41 -16.37 -2.00
N ASN A 146 15.51 -15.66 -2.21
CA ASN A 146 15.95 -15.28 -3.56
C ASN A 146 16.21 -16.53 -4.43
N ALA A 147 16.92 -17.52 -3.89
CA ALA A 147 17.16 -18.78 -4.58
C ALA A 147 15.86 -19.59 -4.79
N PHE A 148 14.90 -19.48 -3.87
CA PHE A 148 13.59 -20.10 -3.98
C PHE A 148 12.75 -19.48 -5.09
N CYS A 149 12.69 -18.14 -5.18
CA CYS A 149 11.93 -17.43 -6.22
C CYS A 149 12.53 -17.63 -7.63
N ASP A 150 13.86 -17.60 -7.74
CA ASP A 150 14.57 -17.86 -8.99
C ASP A 150 15.98 -18.40 -8.70
N ALA A 151 16.19 -19.67 -9.01
CA ALA A 151 17.43 -20.40 -8.78
C ALA A 151 18.52 -20.17 -9.85
N THR A 152 18.25 -19.34 -10.87
CA THR A 152 19.21 -19.09 -11.95
C THR A 152 20.47 -18.38 -11.43
N PRO A 153 21.64 -18.61 -12.06
CA PRO A 153 22.88 -17.91 -11.68
C PRO A 153 22.76 -16.38 -11.76
N PHE A 154 21.93 -15.86 -12.66
CA PHE A 154 21.70 -14.42 -12.83
C PHE A 154 21.05 -13.79 -11.59
N ASN A 155 20.13 -14.50 -10.96
CA ASN A 155 19.40 -13.98 -9.80
C ASN A 155 20.27 -13.89 -8.53
N ARG A 156 21.46 -14.52 -8.51
CA ARG A 156 22.41 -14.46 -7.39
C ARG A 156 22.98 -13.05 -7.13
N THR A 157 22.80 -12.13 -8.07
CA THR A 157 23.21 -10.72 -7.97
C THR A 157 22.02 -9.77 -7.94
N SER A 158 20.84 -10.26 -7.53
CA SER A 158 19.62 -9.46 -7.42
C SER A 158 19.80 -8.28 -6.47
N LYS A 159 19.29 -7.11 -6.86
CA LYS A 159 19.38 -5.89 -6.03
C LYS A 159 18.36 -5.90 -4.89
N HIS A 160 17.33 -6.75 -4.95
CA HIS A 160 16.47 -7.04 -3.81
C HIS A 160 17.28 -7.57 -2.62
N MET A 161 18.34 -8.35 -2.85
CA MET A 161 19.14 -8.91 -1.76
C MET A 161 19.91 -7.86 -0.95
N ILE A 162 20.21 -6.71 -1.54
CA ILE A 162 20.93 -5.61 -0.87
C ILE A 162 20.01 -4.41 -0.55
N GLY A 163 18.69 -4.58 -0.68
CA GLY A 163 17.73 -3.52 -0.35
C GLY A 163 17.76 -2.33 -1.32
N ALA A 164 18.17 -2.59 -2.56
CA ALA A 164 18.38 -1.62 -3.62
C ALA A 164 17.42 -1.80 -4.81
N GLU A 165 16.36 -2.58 -4.61
CA GLU A 165 15.31 -2.83 -5.61
C GLU A 165 13.96 -2.97 -4.93
N VAL A 166 12.90 -2.58 -5.65
CA VAL A 166 11.53 -2.76 -5.22
C VAL A 166 10.61 -2.99 -6.41
N ASP A 167 9.71 -3.95 -6.25
CA ASP A 167 8.61 -4.21 -7.15
C ASP A 167 7.31 -3.73 -6.51
N PHE A 168 6.47 -3.04 -7.26
CA PHE A 168 5.22 -2.49 -6.75
C PHE A 168 4.21 -2.14 -7.83
N TYR A 169 2.97 -1.93 -7.41
CA TYR A 169 1.94 -1.25 -8.20
C TYR A 169 1.16 -0.25 -7.34
N VAL A 170 0.40 0.63 -7.98
CA VAL A 170 -0.48 1.59 -7.30
C VAL A 170 -1.93 1.12 -7.43
N GLU A 171 -2.61 0.94 -6.31
CA GLU A 171 -3.98 0.43 -6.28
C GLU A 171 -4.93 1.36 -7.06
N GLY A 172 -5.72 0.80 -7.99
CA GLY A 172 -6.58 1.57 -8.89
C GLY A 172 -5.84 2.34 -9.99
N MET A 173 -4.56 2.05 -10.23
CA MET A 173 -3.74 2.56 -11.34
C MET A 173 -2.89 1.47 -11.99
N GLU A 174 -3.22 0.20 -11.78
CA GLU A 174 -2.39 -0.95 -12.18
C GLU A 174 -2.22 -1.07 -13.69
N TYR A 175 -3.22 -0.62 -14.46
CA TYR A 175 -3.20 -0.59 -15.92
C TYR A 175 -2.81 0.78 -16.51
N LYS A 176 -2.22 1.65 -15.70
CA LYS A 176 -1.65 2.94 -16.13
C LYS A 176 -0.24 3.14 -15.54
N PRO A 177 0.69 2.18 -15.68
CA PRO A 177 2.00 2.25 -15.07
C PRO A 177 2.83 3.44 -15.58
N GLU A 178 2.60 3.93 -16.80
CA GLU A 178 3.29 5.08 -17.38
C GLU A 178 3.03 6.36 -16.58
N VAL A 179 1.81 6.54 -16.06
CA VAL A 179 1.49 7.69 -15.19
C VAL A 179 2.30 7.65 -13.89
N VAL A 180 2.56 6.45 -13.38
CA VAL A 180 3.41 6.27 -12.19
C VAL A 180 4.88 6.57 -12.54
N VAL A 181 5.34 6.22 -13.74
CA VAL A 181 6.67 6.61 -14.23
C VAL A 181 6.81 8.12 -14.33
N ASP A 182 5.80 8.82 -14.85
CA ASP A 182 5.81 10.29 -14.93
C ASP A 182 5.92 10.92 -13.54
N LEU A 183 5.22 10.38 -12.54
CA LEU A 183 5.35 10.82 -11.14
C LEU A 183 6.76 10.55 -10.57
N ILE A 184 7.39 9.43 -10.92
CA ILE A 184 8.78 9.17 -10.52
C ILE A 184 9.71 10.22 -11.11
N MET A 185 9.54 10.58 -12.39
CA MET A 185 10.36 11.63 -13.01
C MET A 185 10.09 13.01 -12.41
N GLU A 186 8.82 13.31 -12.10
CA GLU A 186 8.42 14.55 -11.43
C GLU A 186 9.08 14.69 -10.04
N TYR A 187 9.18 13.59 -9.28
CA TYR A 187 9.89 13.59 -8.00
C TYR A 187 11.31 14.14 -8.14
N TYR A 188 12.06 13.67 -9.14
CA TYR A 188 13.43 14.11 -9.38
C TYR A 188 13.49 15.61 -9.64
N GLN A 189 12.59 16.12 -10.48
CA GLN A 189 12.54 17.53 -10.85
C GLN A 189 12.11 18.45 -9.70
N LYS A 190 11.21 18.00 -8.82
CA LYS A 190 10.56 18.88 -7.82
C LYS A 190 11.06 18.70 -6.39
N ARG A 191 11.37 17.47 -5.98
CA ARG A 191 11.55 17.11 -4.57
C ARG A 191 12.87 16.43 -4.26
N SER A 192 13.51 15.79 -5.23
CA SER A 192 14.80 15.13 -4.99
C SER A 192 15.84 16.11 -4.44
N PRO A 193 16.71 15.67 -3.51
CA PRO A 193 17.88 16.45 -3.09
C PRO A 193 18.77 16.87 -4.25
N HIS A 194 18.70 16.17 -5.39
CA HIS A 194 19.50 16.37 -6.59
C HIS A 194 18.75 17.10 -7.72
N LYS A 195 17.67 17.82 -7.42
CA LYS A 195 16.84 18.52 -8.42
C LYS A 195 17.58 19.55 -9.31
N GLU A 196 18.77 19.98 -8.89
CA GLU A 196 19.63 20.90 -9.67
C GLU A 196 20.71 20.14 -10.49
N ASP A 197 20.91 18.84 -10.28
CA ASP A 197 21.89 18.02 -11.02
C ASP A 197 21.21 17.35 -12.23
N GLU A 198 21.54 17.80 -13.43
CA GLU A 198 21.00 17.31 -14.69
C GLU A 198 21.13 15.78 -14.86
N ALA A 199 22.19 15.16 -14.31
CA ALA A 199 22.39 13.72 -14.43
C ALA A 199 21.35 12.90 -13.64
N PHE A 200 20.79 13.48 -12.57
CA PHE A 200 19.69 12.86 -11.81
C PHE A 200 18.32 13.22 -12.41
N ASN A 201 18.16 14.37 -13.04
CA ASN A 201 16.85 14.80 -13.54
C ASN A 201 16.54 14.31 -14.96
N THR A 202 17.56 14.00 -15.75
CA THR A 202 17.40 13.59 -17.14
C THR A 202 17.25 12.08 -17.24
N PHE A 203 16.06 11.64 -17.67
CA PHE A 203 15.78 10.23 -17.93
C PHE A 203 16.00 9.89 -19.40
N SER A 204 16.75 8.81 -19.64
CA SER A 204 16.97 8.23 -20.96
C SER A 204 16.29 6.87 -21.08
N ARG A 205 16.00 6.45 -22.31
CA ARG A 205 15.54 5.09 -22.61
C ARG A 205 16.72 4.14 -22.71
N TRP A 206 16.57 2.97 -22.11
CA TRP A 206 17.54 1.90 -22.20
C TRP A 206 17.41 1.17 -23.54
N ASN A 207 18.44 1.26 -24.38
CA ASN A 207 18.41 0.74 -25.74
C ASN A 207 19.03 -0.67 -25.88
N SER A 208 19.63 -1.20 -24.81
CA SER A 208 20.18 -2.57 -24.80
C SER A 208 19.09 -3.59 -24.44
N PRO A 209 19.25 -4.88 -24.79
CA PRO A 209 18.28 -5.91 -24.45
C PRO A 209 17.92 -5.90 -22.96
N SER A 210 16.62 -6.00 -22.67
CA SER A 210 16.06 -6.13 -21.34
C SER A 210 15.02 -7.25 -21.30
N ASN A 211 14.68 -7.71 -20.10
CA ASN A 211 13.67 -8.74 -19.87
C ASN A 211 12.21 -8.21 -19.91
N VAL A 212 11.99 -7.06 -20.53
CA VAL A 212 10.69 -6.38 -20.65
C VAL A 212 10.52 -5.84 -22.06
N SER A 213 9.28 -5.85 -22.56
CA SER A 213 8.94 -5.34 -23.90
C SER A 213 8.99 -3.81 -24.01
N ILE A 214 8.70 -3.09 -22.93
CA ILE A 214 8.80 -1.63 -22.89
C ILE A 214 10.24 -1.25 -22.51
N PRO A 215 10.98 -0.49 -23.35
CA PRO A 215 12.33 -0.05 -23.03
C PRO A 215 12.38 0.68 -21.69
N PRO A 216 13.17 0.20 -20.72
CA PRO A 216 13.27 0.82 -19.40
C PRO A 216 13.70 2.29 -19.45
N TRP A 217 13.36 3.04 -18.41
CA TRP A 217 13.90 4.39 -18.21
C TRP A 217 15.02 4.37 -17.19
N TYR A 218 15.97 5.29 -17.30
CA TYR A 218 17.01 5.43 -16.30
C TYR A 218 17.55 6.85 -16.23
N ASN A 219 18.03 7.23 -15.05
CA ASN A 219 18.87 8.40 -14.81
C ASN A 219 20.17 7.92 -14.12
N LYS A 220 20.95 8.82 -13.52
CA LYS A 220 22.13 8.46 -12.73
C LYS A 220 21.83 7.54 -11.54
N GLU A 221 20.70 7.72 -10.86
CA GLU A 221 20.40 7.05 -9.58
C GLU A 221 19.59 5.76 -9.71
N ILE A 222 18.63 5.69 -10.62
CA ILE A 222 17.66 4.60 -10.70
C ILE A 222 17.45 4.11 -12.13
N PHE A 223 16.92 2.89 -12.23
CA PHE A 223 16.48 2.20 -13.42
C PHE A 223 15.06 1.71 -13.21
N ILE A 224 14.14 2.08 -14.10
CA ILE A 224 12.70 1.86 -13.97
C ILE A 224 12.26 0.90 -15.07
N LYS A 225 11.67 -0.23 -14.69
CA LYS A 225 11.06 -1.20 -15.60
C LYS A 225 9.55 -1.21 -15.40
N ILE A 226 8.82 -1.42 -16.49
CA ILE A 226 7.40 -1.79 -16.46
C ILE A 226 7.33 -3.25 -16.91
N TYR A 227 6.76 -4.11 -16.07
CA TYR A 227 6.48 -5.50 -16.40
C TYR A 227 5.01 -5.62 -16.78
N GLN A 228 4.75 -6.07 -18.00
CA GLN A 228 3.40 -6.40 -18.45
C GLN A 228 2.85 -7.63 -17.74
N VAL A 229 1.55 -7.91 -17.91
CA VAL A 229 0.88 -9.04 -17.23
C VAL A 229 1.56 -10.38 -17.50
N SER A 230 2.16 -10.54 -18.68
CA SER A 230 2.84 -11.77 -19.12
C SER A 230 4.35 -11.80 -18.87
N GLU A 231 4.92 -10.80 -18.18
CA GLU A 231 6.37 -10.62 -18.04
C GLU A 231 6.81 -10.67 -16.57
N GLY A 232 8.07 -11.06 -16.31
CA GLY A 232 8.70 -10.91 -14.98
C GLY A 232 8.07 -11.71 -13.85
N ARG A 233 7.27 -12.75 -14.16
CA ARG A 233 6.57 -13.52 -13.14
C ARG A 233 7.52 -14.46 -12.40
N ASP A 234 7.62 -14.22 -11.10
CA ASP A 234 8.20 -15.11 -10.11
C ASP A 234 7.22 -15.25 -8.94
N LEU A 235 7.61 -15.99 -7.90
CA LEU A 235 6.73 -16.29 -6.77
C LEU A 235 6.32 -15.06 -5.94
N ASP A 236 7.05 -13.94 -6.00
CA ASP A 236 6.64 -12.71 -5.31
C ASP A 236 5.70 -11.85 -6.15
N ASN A 237 5.80 -11.97 -7.48
CA ASN A 237 5.07 -11.16 -8.45
C ASN A 237 4.02 -11.99 -9.21
N ASP A 238 3.56 -13.11 -8.65
CA ASP A 238 2.53 -13.97 -9.22
C ASP A 238 1.13 -13.36 -9.06
N HIS A 239 0.89 -12.26 -9.75
CA HIS A 239 -0.40 -11.57 -9.80
C HIS A 239 -0.80 -11.16 -11.22
N GLY A 240 -2.11 -11.11 -11.49
CA GLY A 240 -2.68 -10.83 -12.81
C GLY A 240 -2.65 -9.36 -13.27
N LYS A 241 -1.73 -8.55 -12.74
CA LYS A 241 -1.65 -7.10 -12.98
C LYS A 241 -0.24 -6.66 -13.40
N PRO A 242 -0.07 -5.63 -14.25
CA PRO A 242 1.23 -5.04 -14.47
C PRO A 242 1.83 -4.49 -13.16
N TYR A 243 3.15 -4.40 -13.11
CA TYR A 243 3.86 -3.79 -11.99
C TYR A 243 5.11 -3.04 -12.47
N LEU A 244 5.65 -2.21 -11.60
CA LEU A 244 6.89 -1.49 -11.82
C LEU A 244 8.00 -2.06 -10.94
N ALA A 245 9.22 -2.05 -11.47
CA ALA A 245 10.42 -2.28 -10.68
C ALA A 245 11.32 -1.04 -10.72
N ILE A 246 11.81 -0.62 -9.57
CA ILE A 246 12.84 0.42 -9.44
C ILE A 246 14.09 -0.23 -8.89
N GLN A 247 15.18 -0.18 -9.66
CA GLN A 247 16.51 -0.64 -9.28
C GLN A 247 17.45 0.54 -9.10
N LEU A 248 18.14 0.64 -7.96
CA LEU A 248 19.17 1.66 -7.78
C LEU A 248 20.42 1.34 -8.58
N ARG A 249 21.03 2.38 -9.14
CA ARG A 249 22.28 2.35 -9.90
C ARG A 249 23.40 3.09 -9.18
N TRP A 250 23.07 4.12 -8.41
CA TRP A 250 24.02 4.97 -7.69
C TRP A 250 23.50 5.29 -6.29
N ASP A 251 24.34 5.20 -5.27
CA ASP A 251 24.03 5.61 -3.91
C ASP A 251 24.56 7.03 -3.72
N SER A 252 23.66 8.00 -3.65
CA SER A 252 24.01 9.40 -3.47
C SER A 252 24.65 9.70 -2.11
N THR A 253 24.42 8.88 -1.09
CA THR A 253 25.03 9.06 0.23
C THR A 253 26.51 8.68 0.21
N THR A 254 26.85 7.58 -0.46
CA THR A 254 28.24 7.11 -0.57
C THR A 254 28.96 7.62 -1.83
N SER A 255 28.23 8.27 -2.74
CA SER A 255 28.73 8.70 -4.05
C SER A 255 29.40 7.57 -4.82
N ALA A 256 28.76 6.40 -4.84
CA ALA A 256 29.29 5.21 -5.50
C ALA A 256 28.19 4.44 -6.26
N PRO A 257 28.55 3.65 -7.29
CA PRO A 257 27.62 2.74 -7.93
C PRO A 257 27.07 1.71 -6.94
N VAL A 258 25.79 1.39 -7.05
CA VAL A 258 25.17 0.30 -6.29
C VAL A 258 25.39 -1.00 -7.04
N THR A 259 26.36 -1.77 -6.59
CA THR A 259 26.70 -3.09 -7.11
C THR A 259 26.49 -4.14 -6.03
N TYR A 260 25.95 -5.29 -6.45
CA TYR A 260 26.00 -6.48 -5.60
C TYR A 260 27.44 -6.98 -5.55
N THR A 261 28.06 -6.99 -4.37
CA THR A 261 29.37 -7.62 -4.16
C THR A 261 29.21 -8.79 -3.19
N TRP A 262 29.48 -10.01 -3.65
CA TRP A 262 29.82 -11.10 -2.74
C TRP A 262 31.20 -10.78 -2.17
N SER A 263 31.27 -10.48 -0.88
CA SER A 263 32.52 -10.55 -0.11
C SER A 263 32.40 -11.65 0.92
#